data_AF-A0A286EQG5-F1
#
_entry.id   AF-A0A286EQG5-F1
#
_cell.length_a   1.000
_cell.length_b   1.000
_cell.length_c   1.000
_cell.angle_alpha   90.00
_cell.angle_beta   90.00
_cell.angle_gamma   90.00
#
_symmetry.space_group_name_H-M   'P 1'
#
loop_
_entity.id
_entity.type
_entity.pdbx_description
1 polymer ?
#
loop_
_entity_poly.entity_id
_entity_poly.type
_entity_poly.pdbx_seq_one_letter_code
_entity_poly.pdbx_strand_id
1 'polypeptide(L)'
;MSRRRPSIGEAAVLAVLCLTLLGTSLVACSTTISGTASRGFFQSAGPSPAPDATAPQTSSPPDESDPTPDPALNCPTVNHVAAKLRYRCLTTGMTPGQDSLWPVVFVKPVETSWWLDEGSGLWGPLDGDTLADVTVDIRGREVDAGSYGPTPAIKTLAAKNTTIDGHPAHILQTRFTIDPTYVKERKLKVRTEVSWIVAISIDATSASVWFVSVPDEAASLMPAAAALATSIVVLP
;
A
#
# COMPACT_ATOMS: atom_id res chain seq x y z
N MET A 1 -16.62 -64.30 44.16
CA MET A 1 -17.32 -63.23 43.40
C MET A 1 -16.87 -63.33 41.94
N SER A 2 -17.39 -64.26 41.15
CA SER A 2 -18.67 -64.29 40.41
C SER A 2 -18.79 -63.26 39.26
N ARG A 3 -18.39 -63.74 38.07
CA ARG A 3 -18.93 -63.55 36.70
C ARG A 3 -19.77 -62.30 36.37
N ARG A 4 -19.47 -61.67 35.21
CA ARG A 4 -20.25 -61.80 33.95
C ARG A 4 -19.60 -61.00 32.79
N ARG A 5 -19.35 -61.67 31.64
CA ARG A 5 -19.38 -61.09 30.28
C ARG A 5 -20.81 -61.28 29.68
N PRO A 6 -21.07 -61.04 28.39
CA PRO A 6 -21.62 -59.82 27.76
C PRO A 6 -23.01 -60.06 27.10
N SER A 7 -23.63 -59.04 26.49
CA SER A 7 -24.67 -59.17 25.43
C SER A 7 -24.49 -58.00 24.46
N ILE A 8 -24.09 -58.20 23.20
CA ILE A 8 -24.90 -58.61 22.04
C ILE A 8 -26.22 -57.84 21.95
N GLY A 9 -26.30 -56.96 20.95
CA GLY A 9 -27.49 -56.25 20.52
C GLY A 9 -27.26 -55.75 19.09
N GLU A 10 -27.51 -56.63 18.13
CA GLU A 10 -27.71 -56.30 16.72
C GLU A 10 -28.94 -55.42 16.54
N ALA A 11 -28.87 -54.42 15.65
CA ALA A 11 -29.98 -54.03 14.78
C ALA A 11 -29.45 -53.20 13.60
N ALA A 12 -29.56 -53.79 12.41
CA ALA A 12 -29.31 -53.16 11.11
C ALA A 12 -30.64 -52.75 10.47
N VAL A 13 -30.73 -51.55 9.88
CA VAL A 13 -31.68 -51.12 8.81
C VAL A 13 -31.07 -49.82 8.22
N LEU A 14 -30.58 -49.63 6.99
CA LEU A 14 -31.01 -49.91 5.60
C LEU A 14 -32.15 -48.99 5.10
N ALA A 15 -31.79 -47.84 4.51
CA ALA A 15 -32.62 -47.05 3.58
C ALA A 15 -31.68 -46.11 2.77
N VAL A 16 -31.24 -46.46 1.55
CA VAL A 16 -31.93 -46.35 0.24
C VAL A 16 -32.19 -44.89 -0.19
N LEU A 17 -31.34 -44.47 -1.13
CA LEU A 17 -31.57 -43.59 -2.30
C LEU A 17 -32.93 -42.89 -2.42
N CYS A 18 -32.89 -41.56 -2.56
CA CYS A 18 -33.85 -40.84 -3.39
C CYS A 18 -33.09 -39.85 -4.30
N LEU A 19 -32.93 -40.27 -5.55
CA LEU A 19 -32.58 -39.44 -6.69
C LEU A 19 -33.77 -38.49 -6.96
N THR A 20 -33.53 -37.19 -7.00
CA THR A 20 -34.33 -36.28 -7.84
C THR A 20 -33.40 -35.43 -8.70
N LEU A 21 -33.53 -35.68 -10.00
CA LEU A 21 -32.94 -34.93 -11.10
C LEU A 21 -33.79 -33.67 -11.41
N LEU A 22 -33.10 -32.71 -12.04
CA LEU A 22 -33.57 -31.79 -13.11
C LEU A 22 -34.47 -30.60 -12.72
N GLY A 23 -33.96 -29.40 -13.03
CA GLY A 23 -34.72 -28.15 -13.08
C GLY A 23 -33.85 -26.92 -13.30
N THR A 24 -33.37 -26.75 -14.53
CA THR A 24 -32.62 -25.59 -15.03
C THR A 24 -33.35 -24.25 -14.87
N SER A 25 -32.70 -23.28 -14.23
CA SER A 25 -32.95 -21.85 -14.45
C SER A 25 -31.61 -21.14 -14.62
N LEU A 26 -31.15 -21.09 -15.87
CA LEU A 26 -30.13 -20.15 -16.33
C LEU A 26 -30.70 -18.73 -16.18
N VAL A 27 -30.44 -18.08 -15.06
CA VAL A 27 -30.47 -16.61 -14.98
C VAL A 27 -29.02 -16.16 -15.02
N ALA A 28 -28.49 -16.07 -16.25
CA ALA A 28 -27.30 -15.30 -16.51
C ALA A 28 -27.67 -13.82 -16.36
N CYS A 29 -27.56 -13.30 -15.13
CA CYS A 29 -27.31 -11.87 -14.99
C CYS A 29 -25.89 -11.65 -15.52
N SER A 30 -25.80 -11.27 -16.79
CA SER A 30 -24.63 -10.62 -17.34
C SER A 30 -24.45 -9.28 -16.62
N THR A 31 -23.83 -9.30 -15.44
CA THR A 31 -23.21 -8.10 -14.90
C THR A 31 -21.94 -7.88 -15.71
N THR A 32 -22.06 -7.06 -16.74
CA THR A 32 -20.92 -6.38 -17.35
C THR A 32 -20.31 -5.49 -16.26
N ILE A 33 -19.42 -6.04 -15.44
CA ILE A 33 -18.51 -5.23 -14.64
C ILE A 33 -17.44 -4.76 -15.62
N SER A 34 -17.72 -3.63 -16.26
CA SER A 34 -16.67 -2.77 -16.80
C SER A 34 -15.89 -2.20 -15.63
N GLY A 35 -15.08 -3.06 -15.00
CA GLY A 35 -14.12 -2.69 -13.98
C GLY A 35 -12.84 -2.20 -14.65
N THR A 36 -12.89 -0.98 -15.18
CA THR A 36 -11.68 -0.15 -15.27
C THR A 36 -11.16 0.02 -13.87
N ALA A 37 -10.34 -0.93 -13.39
CA ALA A 37 -9.38 -0.67 -12.32
C ALA A 37 -8.26 0.15 -12.95
N SER A 38 -8.61 1.38 -13.34
CA SER A 38 -7.66 2.46 -13.47
C SER A 38 -7.63 3.07 -12.08
N ARG A 39 -6.52 2.92 -11.34
CA ARG A 39 -6.16 3.95 -10.37
C ARG A 39 -6.20 5.26 -11.15
N GLY A 40 -7.14 6.15 -10.79
CA GLY A 40 -7.61 7.22 -11.65
C GLY A 40 -6.48 8.15 -12.07
N PHE A 41 -6.04 8.04 -13.32
CA PHE A 41 -5.30 9.10 -14.00
C PHE A 41 -6.33 10.09 -14.55
N PHE A 42 -6.58 11.20 -13.84
CA PHE A 42 -7.28 12.34 -14.43
C PHE A 42 -6.30 13.13 -15.29
N GLN A 43 -6.29 12.85 -16.60
CA GLN A 43 -5.81 13.80 -17.59
C GLN A 43 -6.92 14.82 -17.85
N SER A 44 -6.87 15.98 -17.18
CA SER A 44 -7.59 17.15 -17.67
C SER A 44 -6.77 17.79 -18.78
N ALA A 45 -7.16 17.51 -20.02
CA ALA A 45 -6.79 18.33 -21.17
C ALA A 45 -7.38 19.74 -21.02
N GLY A 46 -6.59 20.77 -21.34
CA GLY A 46 -6.93 22.18 -21.09
C GLY A 46 -8.11 22.74 -21.90
N PRO A 47 -8.34 24.07 -21.79
CA PRO A 47 -7.96 24.88 -22.94
C PRO A 47 -7.07 26.08 -22.60
N SER A 48 -6.19 26.38 -23.54
CA SER A 48 -5.32 27.54 -23.63
C SER A 48 -6.11 28.82 -23.91
N PRO A 49 -5.76 29.96 -23.28
CA PRO A 49 -6.02 31.27 -23.85
C PRO A 49 -4.71 31.95 -24.31
N ALA A 50 -4.78 32.59 -25.48
CA ALA A 50 -3.74 33.40 -26.10
C ALA A 50 -3.56 34.78 -25.39
N PRO A 51 -2.48 35.53 -25.67
CA PRO A 51 -2.00 36.64 -24.83
C PRO A 51 -2.57 38.00 -25.27
N ASP A 52 -2.73 38.95 -24.33
CA ASP A 52 -2.77 40.38 -24.66
C ASP A 52 -2.25 41.31 -23.53
N ALA A 53 -1.35 42.20 -23.95
CA ALA A 53 -1.01 43.57 -23.52
C ALA A 53 -0.72 43.98 -22.04
N THR A 54 0.59 44.17 -21.76
CA THR A 54 1.33 45.37 -21.24
C THR A 54 0.84 46.27 -20.07
N ALA A 55 1.63 46.20 -18.96
CA ALA A 55 2.15 47.23 -18.00
C ALA A 55 1.26 47.88 -16.91
N PRO A 56 1.81 48.46 -15.80
CA PRO A 56 3.20 48.55 -15.31
C PRO A 56 3.45 48.02 -13.86
N GLN A 57 4.73 48.02 -13.49
CA GLN A 57 5.35 47.46 -12.28
C GLN A 57 4.93 48.14 -10.96
N THR A 58 4.66 47.31 -9.95
CA THR A 58 4.85 47.61 -8.54
C THR A 58 5.75 46.53 -7.95
N SER A 59 6.95 46.92 -7.54
CA SER A 59 7.98 46.07 -6.94
C SER A 59 7.59 45.69 -5.52
N SER A 60 7.22 44.43 -5.32
CA SER A 60 7.15 43.74 -4.02
C SER A 60 8.43 42.91 -3.82
N PRO A 61 8.87 42.68 -2.56
CA PRO A 61 10.17 42.06 -2.26
C PRO A 61 10.21 40.61 -2.75
N PRO A 62 11.40 40.03 -3.02
CA PRO A 62 11.48 38.70 -3.62
C PRO A 62 10.93 37.67 -2.63
N ASP A 63 9.83 37.04 -3.03
CA ASP A 63 9.40 35.77 -2.47
C ASP A 63 10.56 34.79 -2.62
N GLU A 64 11.01 34.28 -1.49
CA GLU A 64 11.92 33.16 -1.35
C GLU A 64 11.27 31.97 -2.04
N SER A 65 11.54 31.87 -3.34
CA SER A 65 11.02 30.81 -4.20
C SER A 65 11.73 29.55 -3.77
N ASP A 66 11.00 28.64 -3.12
CA ASP A 66 11.46 27.27 -2.90
C ASP A 66 12.10 26.75 -4.20
N PRO A 67 13.34 26.23 -4.16
CA PRO A 67 14.02 25.83 -5.37
C PRO A 67 13.19 24.78 -6.09
N THR A 68 12.78 25.11 -7.31
CA THR A 68 12.08 24.17 -8.19
C THR A 68 12.97 22.93 -8.34
N PRO A 69 12.46 21.72 -8.05
CA PRO A 69 13.27 20.51 -8.13
C PRO A 69 13.88 20.37 -9.52
N ASP A 70 15.20 20.17 -9.57
CA ASP A 70 15.95 19.92 -10.81
C ASP A 70 15.26 18.80 -11.62
N PRO A 71 15.01 18.95 -12.92
CA PRO A 71 14.42 17.87 -13.73
C PRO A 71 15.38 16.68 -13.96
N ALA A 72 16.65 16.76 -13.54
CA ALA A 72 17.64 15.68 -13.63
C ALA A 72 17.82 14.89 -12.31
N LEU A 73 16.72 14.49 -11.66
CA LEU A 73 16.79 13.81 -10.35
C LEU A 73 16.92 12.30 -10.44
N ASN A 74 18.16 11.82 -10.40
CA ASN A 74 18.54 10.43 -10.17
C ASN A 74 18.33 9.98 -8.69
N CYS A 75 17.17 10.27 -8.08
CA CYS A 75 16.84 10.06 -6.65
C CYS A 75 17.76 10.76 -5.63
N PRO A 76 17.58 12.08 -5.40
CA PRO A 76 18.49 12.89 -4.61
C PRO A 76 18.35 12.66 -3.09
N THR A 77 17.18 12.96 -2.53
CA THR A 77 16.78 12.94 -1.11
C THR A 77 15.43 13.66 -1.08
N VAL A 78 14.44 13.11 -0.40
CA VAL A 78 13.13 13.74 -0.15
C VAL A 78 13.21 14.45 1.19
N ASN A 79 12.89 15.74 1.21
CA ASN A 79 12.68 16.54 2.42
C ASN A 79 11.18 16.80 2.57
N HIS A 80 10.46 15.91 3.25
CA HIS A 80 9.02 16.07 3.47
C HIS A 80 8.77 16.81 4.78
N VAL A 81 8.83 18.14 4.71
CA VAL A 81 8.73 19.04 5.87
C VAL A 81 7.40 18.86 6.63
N ALA A 82 6.28 18.71 5.92
CA ALA A 82 4.97 18.51 6.54
C ALA A 82 4.88 17.20 7.34
N ALA A 83 5.50 16.13 6.85
CA ALA A 83 5.65 14.88 7.58
C ALA A 83 6.84 14.88 8.54
N LYS A 84 7.65 15.95 8.64
CA LYS A 84 8.86 15.98 9.47
C LYS A 84 9.86 14.86 9.15
N LEU A 85 9.91 14.39 7.90
CA LEU A 85 10.82 13.30 7.50
C LEU A 85 11.79 13.74 6.40
N ARG A 86 13.00 13.19 6.46
CA ARG A 86 13.98 13.22 5.37
C ARG A 86 14.51 11.83 5.08
N TYR A 87 14.51 11.42 3.82
CA TYR A 87 14.95 10.09 3.39
C TYR A 87 15.46 10.10 1.94
N ARG A 88 16.21 9.08 1.54
CA ARG A 88 16.57 8.87 0.13
C ARG A 88 15.51 8.00 -0.51
N CYS A 89 15.15 8.29 -1.76
CA CYS A 89 14.21 7.42 -2.44
C CYS A 89 14.84 6.09 -2.89
N LEU A 90 14.00 5.07 -3.01
CA LEU A 90 14.40 3.68 -3.16
C LEU A 90 15.25 3.42 -4.40
N THR A 91 14.91 4.06 -5.52
CA THR A 91 15.58 3.85 -6.80
C THR A 91 15.44 5.06 -7.71
N THR A 92 16.33 5.23 -8.68
CA THR A 92 16.22 6.31 -9.65
C THR A 92 15.01 6.13 -10.58
N GLY A 93 14.54 7.23 -11.16
CA GLY A 93 13.43 7.22 -12.12
C GLY A 93 12.06 6.96 -11.51
N MET A 94 11.90 7.18 -10.20
CA MET A 94 10.58 7.34 -9.60
C MET A 94 10.02 8.73 -9.95
N THR A 95 8.72 8.81 -10.19
CA THR A 95 8.01 10.05 -10.52
C THR A 95 6.97 10.36 -9.46
N PRO A 96 6.64 11.63 -9.19
CA PRO A 96 5.53 11.98 -8.30
C PRO A 96 4.24 11.25 -8.72
N GLY A 97 3.55 10.64 -7.76
CA GLY A 97 2.25 10.00 -7.94
C GLY A 97 1.15 10.76 -7.20
N GLN A 98 -0.05 10.18 -7.19
CA GLN A 98 -1.18 10.64 -6.39
C GLN A 98 -1.81 9.44 -5.70
N ASP A 99 -2.02 9.57 -4.40
CA ASP A 99 -2.68 8.57 -3.58
C ASP A 99 -3.50 9.28 -2.48
N SER A 100 -4.69 8.78 -2.17
CA SER A 100 -5.56 9.38 -1.14
C SER A 100 -5.05 9.14 0.28
N LEU A 101 -4.23 8.12 0.48
CA LEU A 101 -3.60 7.77 1.75
C LEU A 101 -2.33 8.60 2.00
N TRP A 102 -1.62 8.97 0.93
CA TRP A 102 -0.27 9.53 1.03
C TRP A 102 -0.18 10.94 0.43
N PRO A 103 0.02 11.99 1.26
CA PRO A 103 0.20 13.36 0.79
C PRO A 103 1.39 13.52 -0.16
N VAL A 104 2.45 12.73 0.05
CA VAL A 104 3.59 12.62 -0.85
C VAL A 104 3.80 11.17 -1.20
N VAL A 105 3.72 10.86 -2.49
CA VAL A 105 4.00 9.53 -3.04
C VAL A 105 4.80 9.66 -4.32
N PHE A 106 5.73 8.74 -4.51
CA PHE A 106 6.53 8.55 -5.71
C PHE A 106 6.30 7.13 -6.20
N VAL A 107 6.16 6.99 -7.50
CA VAL A 107 5.82 5.72 -8.14
C VAL A 107 6.78 5.44 -9.29
N LYS A 108 7.00 4.15 -9.57
CA LYS A 108 7.72 3.68 -10.76
C LYS A 108 6.99 2.47 -11.32
N PRO A 109 6.59 2.48 -12.60
CA PRO A 109 5.87 1.35 -13.17
C PRO A 109 6.80 0.14 -13.23
N VAL A 110 6.31 -0.99 -12.74
CA VAL A 110 7.02 -2.28 -12.79
C VAL A 110 6.42 -3.14 -13.90
N GLU A 111 5.10 -3.11 -14.04
CA GLU A 111 4.39 -3.64 -15.21
C GLU A 111 3.08 -2.88 -15.45
N THR A 112 2.29 -3.32 -16.43
CA THR A 112 0.99 -2.72 -16.72
C THR A 112 0.11 -2.72 -15.47
N SER A 113 -0.26 -1.53 -15.02
CA SER A 113 -1.11 -1.30 -13.83
C SER A 113 -0.50 -1.74 -12.50
N TRP A 114 0.81 -1.99 -12.44
CA TRP A 114 1.52 -2.30 -11.19
C TRP A 114 2.73 -1.40 -10.99
N TRP A 115 2.90 -0.90 -9.78
CA TRP A 115 3.85 0.15 -9.45
C TRP A 115 4.69 -0.26 -8.24
N LEU A 116 5.94 0.20 -8.23
CA LEU A 116 6.74 0.35 -7.03
C LEU A 116 6.41 1.72 -6.46
N ASP A 117 5.98 1.75 -5.20
CA ASP A 117 5.46 2.94 -4.56
C ASP A 117 6.30 3.28 -3.32
N GLU A 118 6.59 4.55 -3.09
CA GLU A 118 7.26 5.06 -1.89
C GLU A 118 6.62 6.37 -1.48
N GLY A 119 6.37 6.58 -0.19
CA GLY A 119 5.80 7.85 0.23
C GLY A 119 5.86 8.06 1.73
N SER A 120 5.32 9.21 2.13
CA SER A 120 5.29 9.60 3.53
C SER A 120 4.17 10.58 3.82
N GLY A 121 3.81 10.70 5.09
CA GLY A 121 2.78 11.60 5.58
C GLY A 121 2.92 11.87 7.07
N LEU A 122 2.29 12.96 7.51
CA LEU A 122 2.04 13.18 8.93
C LEU A 122 0.82 12.32 9.32
N TRP A 123 0.97 11.45 10.32
CA TRP A 123 -0.19 10.78 10.91
C TRP A 123 -0.99 11.77 11.77
N GLY A 124 -0.28 12.58 12.54
CA GLY A 124 -0.85 13.53 13.49
C GLY A 124 -0.87 12.97 14.91
N PRO A 125 -1.76 13.47 15.77
CA PRO A 125 -1.92 12.97 17.13
C PRO A 125 -2.23 11.48 17.15
N LEU A 126 -1.67 10.78 18.14
CA LEU A 126 -1.88 9.36 18.36
C LEU A 126 -3.21 9.07 19.04
N ASP A 127 -3.78 10.01 19.80
CA ASP A 127 -5.11 9.88 20.43
C ASP A 127 -5.35 8.57 21.21
N GLY A 128 -4.27 7.99 21.76
CA GLY A 128 -4.29 6.72 22.50
C GLY A 128 -3.74 5.51 21.73
N ASP A 129 -3.55 5.64 20.41
CA ASP A 129 -2.94 4.62 19.56
C ASP A 129 -1.44 4.48 19.81
N THR A 130 -0.93 3.27 19.71
CA THR A 130 0.52 3.03 19.66
C THR A 130 1.05 3.18 18.23
N LEU A 131 2.37 3.38 18.08
CA LEU A 131 3.00 3.35 16.74
C LEU A 131 2.74 2.03 16.01
N ALA A 132 2.56 0.92 16.73
CA ALA A 132 2.20 -0.36 16.13
C ALA A 132 0.78 -0.32 15.55
N ASP A 133 -0.19 0.25 16.28
CA ASP A 133 -1.57 0.41 15.81
C ASP A 133 -1.61 1.27 14.55
N VAL A 134 -0.85 2.38 14.52
CA VAL A 134 -0.71 3.24 13.34
C VAL A 134 -0.23 2.44 12.12
N THR A 135 0.84 1.63 12.24
CA THR A 135 1.32 0.84 11.09
C THR A 135 0.31 -0.22 10.63
N VAL A 136 -0.46 -0.80 11.56
CA VAL A 136 -1.49 -1.79 11.26
C VAL A 136 -2.68 -1.15 10.54
N ASP A 137 -3.10 0.05 10.96
CA ASP A 137 -4.17 0.79 10.31
C ASP A 137 -3.79 1.18 8.88
N ILE A 138 -2.58 1.71 8.68
CA ILE A 138 -2.06 2.04 7.35
C ILE A 138 -2.05 0.80 6.45
N ARG A 139 -1.55 -0.34 6.95
CA ARG A 139 -1.59 -1.61 6.19
C ARG A 139 -3.03 -1.97 5.79
N GLY A 140 -4.00 -1.77 6.69
CA GLY A 140 -5.42 -1.98 6.39
C GLY A 140 -5.89 -1.09 5.23
N ARG A 141 -5.59 0.21 5.30
CA ARG A 141 -5.92 1.17 4.23
C ARG A 141 -5.23 0.85 2.91
N GLU A 142 -3.97 0.40 2.92
CA GLU A 142 -3.26 -0.04 1.71
C GLU A 142 -3.92 -1.27 1.06
N VAL A 143 -4.43 -2.20 1.86
CA VAL A 143 -5.16 -3.37 1.37
C VAL A 143 -6.48 -2.94 0.73
N ASP A 144 -7.23 -2.06 1.39
CA ASP A 144 -8.53 -1.58 0.91
C ASP A 144 -8.42 -0.71 -0.36
N ALA A 145 -7.35 0.09 -0.47
CA ALA A 145 -7.02 0.88 -1.67
C ALA A 145 -6.25 0.08 -2.73
N GLY A 146 -5.80 -1.12 -2.39
CA GLY A 146 -4.95 -1.97 -3.21
C GLY A 146 -5.68 -2.66 -4.36
N SER A 147 -4.92 -3.08 -5.37
CA SER A 147 -5.44 -3.90 -6.49
C SER A 147 -5.04 -5.36 -6.35
N TYR A 148 -5.19 -5.95 -5.16
CA TYR A 148 -4.74 -7.32 -4.87
C TYR A 148 -5.74 -8.42 -5.22
N GLY A 149 -6.92 -8.06 -5.75
CA GLY A 149 -8.03 -8.99 -6.02
C GLY A 149 -8.92 -9.23 -4.78
N PRO A 150 -9.95 -10.09 -4.89
CA PRO A 150 -10.97 -10.24 -3.84
C PRO A 150 -10.50 -11.04 -2.62
N THR A 151 -9.56 -11.98 -2.80
CA THR A 151 -9.03 -12.80 -1.69
C THR A 151 -7.50 -12.80 -1.63
N PRO A 152 -6.86 -11.64 -1.40
CA PRO A 152 -5.42 -11.58 -1.27
C PRO A 152 -4.97 -12.25 0.04
N ALA A 153 -3.81 -12.89 0.03
CA ALA A 153 -3.21 -13.41 1.25
C ALA A 153 -2.23 -12.39 1.83
N ILE A 154 -2.37 -12.10 3.12
CA ILE A 154 -1.55 -11.10 3.83
C ILE A 154 -0.73 -11.81 4.89
N LYS A 155 0.59 -11.62 4.88
CA LYS A 155 1.51 -12.22 5.84
C LYS A 155 2.45 -11.18 6.42
N THR A 156 2.39 -10.95 7.72
CA THR A 156 3.44 -10.19 8.43
C THR A 156 4.75 -10.97 8.38
N LEU A 157 5.79 -10.36 7.83
CA LEU A 157 7.15 -10.89 7.79
C LEU A 157 7.95 -10.47 9.03
N ALA A 158 7.77 -9.22 9.45
CA ALA A 158 8.39 -8.67 10.65
C ALA A 158 7.50 -7.56 11.24
N ALA A 159 7.49 -7.42 12.55
CA ALA A 159 6.88 -6.31 13.26
C ALA A 159 7.75 -6.04 14.51
N LYS A 160 8.29 -4.85 14.66
CA LYS A 160 9.18 -4.54 15.79
C LYS A 160 9.18 -3.07 16.16
N ASN A 161 9.29 -2.82 17.46
CA ASN A 161 9.65 -1.51 17.99
C ASN A 161 11.17 -1.30 17.84
N THR A 162 11.57 -0.07 17.54
CA THR A 162 12.97 0.32 17.35
C THR A 162 13.15 1.81 17.59
N THR A 163 14.32 2.33 17.24
CA THR A 163 14.65 3.75 17.28
C THR A 163 15.18 4.15 15.91
N ILE A 164 14.67 5.25 15.37
CA ILE A 164 15.12 5.84 14.10
C ILE A 164 15.47 7.30 14.40
N ASP A 165 16.71 7.68 14.12
CA ASP A 165 17.22 9.03 14.39
C ASP A 165 17.05 9.49 15.86
N GLY A 166 17.09 8.54 16.81
CA GLY A 166 16.85 8.81 18.23
C GLY A 166 15.37 8.81 18.65
N HIS A 167 14.43 8.74 17.71
CA HIS A 167 12.99 8.72 17.97
C HIS A 167 12.43 7.30 18.08
N PRO A 168 11.48 7.04 19.01
CA PRO A 168 10.75 5.78 19.03
C PRO A 168 10.06 5.52 17.69
N ALA A 169 10.18 4.30 17.18
CA ALA A 169 9.59 3.90 15.91
C ALA A 169 9.02 2.48 15.98
N HIS A 170 8.06 2.19 15.10
CA HIS A 170 7.59 0.83 14.80
C HIS A 170 7.76 0.55 13.31
N ILE A 171 8.38 -0.60 12.98
CA ILE A 171 8.51 -1.08 11.60
C ILE A 171 7.64 -2.31 11.44
N LEU A 172 6.70 -2.23 10.50
CA LEU A 172 5.88 -3.34 10.03
C LEU A 172 6.29 -3.72 8.62
N GLN A 173 6.69 -4.97 8.41
CA GLN A 173 6.97 -5.55 7.11
C GLN A 173 5.91 -6.59 6.77
N THR A 174 5.23 -6.40 5.64
CA THR A 174 4.13 -7.26 5.21
C THR A 174 4.39 -7.77 3.80
N ARG A 175 4.07 -9.05 3.56
CA ARG A 175 3.94 -9.60 2.21
C ARG A 175 2.47 -9.71 1.85
N PHE A 176 2.11 -9.12 0.73
CA PHE A 176 0.85 -9.33 0.04
C PHE A 176 1.05 -10.34 -1.08
N THR A 177 0.20 -11.36 -1.13
CA THR A 177 0.08 -12.26 -2.27
C THR A 177 -1.20 -11.92 -2.99
N ILE A 178 -1.10 -11.52 -4.25
CA ILE A 178 -2.23 -11.17 -5.10
C ILE A 178 -3.08 -12.43 -5.32
N ASP A 179 -4.39 -12.26 -5.32
CA ASP A 179 -5.35 -13.31 -5.65
C ASP A 179 -4.97 -14.00 -6.99
N PRO A 180 -4.75 -15.33 -7.01
CA PRO A 180 -4.32 -16.04 -8.21
C PRO A 180 -5.31 -15.95 -9.38
N THR A 181 -6.60 -15.83 -9.10
CA THR A 181 -7.64 -15.65 -10.12
C THR A 181 -7.51 -14.28 -10.74
N TYR A 182 -7.38 -13.24 -9.91
CA TYR A 182 -7.17 -11.87 -10.37
C TYR A 182 -5.91 -11.74 -11.23
N VAL A 183 -4.80 -12.32 -10.77
CA VAL A 183 -3.53 -12.42 -11.52
C VAL A 183 -3.76 -13.00 -12.92
N LYS A 184 -4.50 -14.11 -13.01
CA LYS A 184 -4.76 -14.81 -14.27
C LYS A 184 -5.65 -13.98 -15.20
N GLU A 185 -6.73 -13.41 -14.67
CA GLU A 185 -7.68 -12.59 -15.42
C GLU A 185 -7.04 -11.31 -15.98
N ARG A 186 -6.20 -10.67 -15.16
CA ARG A 186 -5.47 -9.46 -15.50
C ARG A 186 -4.16 -9.72 -16.26
N LYS A 187 -3.74 -10.98 -16.38
CA LYS A 187 -2.47 -11.41 -17.01
C LYS A 187 -1.24 -10.72 -16.41
N LEU A 188 -1.24 -10.53 -15.09
CA LEU A 188 -0.13 -9.89 -14.37
C LEU A 188 1.10 -10.80 -14.40
N LYS A 189 2.29 -10.22 -14.24
CA LYS A 189 3.53 -10.92 -13.89
C LYS A 189 3.80 -10.88 -12.40
N VAL A 190 3.45 -9.78 -11.75
CA VAL A 190 3.56 -9.63 -10.29
C VAL A 190 2.65 -10.65 -9.62
N ARG A 191 3.16 -11.34 -8.60
CA ARG A 191 2.40 -12.29 -7.77
C ARG A 191 2.37 -11.87 -6.32
N THR A 192 3.45 -11.24 -5.89
CA THR A 192 3.64 -10.82 -4.52
C THR A 192 4.24 -9.43 -4.45
N GLU A 193 3.96 -8.76 -3.35
CA GLU A 193 4.47 -7.46 -3.02
C GLU A 193 4.92 -7.45 -1.56
N VAL A 194 6.03 -6.80 -1.27
CA VAL A 194 6.50 -6.60 0.10
C VAL A 194 6.46 -5.12 0.42
N SER A 195 5.69 -4.75 1.44
CA SER A 195 5.58 -3.40 1.97
C SER A 195 6.33 -3.28 3.30
N TRP A 196 7.02 -2.16 3.48
CA TRP A 196 7.53 -1.69 4.76
C TRP A 196 6.77 -0.43 5.12
N ILE A 197 6.13 -0.43 6.29
CA ILE A 197 5.48 0.73 6.89
C ILE A 197 6.24 1.07 8.16
N VAL A 198 6.63 2.33 8.31
CA VAL A 198 7.37 2.84 9.44
C VAL A 198 6.59 3.98 10.06
N ALA A 199 6.18 3.83 11.32
CA ALA A 199 5.64 4.92 12.13
C ALA A 199 6.73 5.41 13.09
N ILE A 200 7.00 6.72 13.11
CA ILE A 200 8.06 7.35 13.91
C ILE A 200 7.42 8.45 14.75
N SER A 201 7.66 8.42 16.06
CA SER A 201 7.23 9.49 16.97
C SER A 201 8.01 10.76 16.65
N ILE A 202 7.30 11.85 16.37
CA ILE A 202 7.91 13.18 16.18
C ILE A 202 7.93 13.99 17.48
N ASP A 203 6.95 13.74 18.34
CA ASP A 203 6.87 14.25 19.69
C ASP A 203 6.15 13.22 20.59
N ALA A 204 5.88 13.58 21.85
CA ALA A 204 5.26 12.69 22.82
C ALA A 204 3.84 12.22 22.44
N THR A 205 3.20 12.90 21.50
CA THR A 205 1.79 12.72 21.15
C THR A 205 1.53 12.50 19.67
N SER A 206 2.50 12.72 18.79
CA SER A 206 2.30 12.68 17.34
C SER A 206 3.27 11.74 16.64
N ALA A 207 2.85 11.25 15.47
CA ALA A 207 3.67 10.40 14.63
C ALA A 207 3.72 10.88 13.17
N SER A 208 4.79 10.48 12.51
CA SER A 208 4.97 10.54 11.08
C SER A 208 5.14 9.15 10.52
N VAL A 209 4.75 8.99 9.26
CA VAL A 209 4.70 7.69 8.60
C VAL A 209 5.43 7.73 7.29
N TRP A 210 6.19 6.68 7.02
CA TRP A 210 6.86 6.42 5.75
C TRP A 210 6.50 5.00 5.30
N PHE A 211 6.35 4.81 4.01
CA PHE A 211 6.17 3.49 3.44
C PHE A 211 6.98 3.31 2.17
N VAL A 212 7.25 2.04 1.85
CA VAL A 212 7.67 1.62 0.52
C VAL A 212 7.09 0.26 0.22
N SER A 213 6.61 0.08 -1.01
CA SER A 213 6.09 -1.18 -1.50
C SER A 213 6.83 -1.65 -2.74
N VAL A 214 7.35 -2.88 -2.67
CA VAL A 214 8.23 -3.47 -3.68
C VAL A 214 7.58 -4.75 -4.23
N PRO A 215 7.10 -4.73 -5.48
CA PRO A 215 6.64 -5.92 -6.19
C PRO A 215 7.77 -6.93 -6.39
N ASP A 216 7.45 -8.22 -6.52
CA ASP A 216 8.43 -9.28 -6.76
C ASP A 216 9.22 -9.14 -8.07
N GLU A 217 8.62 -8.56 -9.11
CA GLU A 217 9.32 -8.19 -10.34
C GLU A 217 10.46 -7.15 -10.09
N ALA A 218 10.42 -6.44 -8.96
CA ALA A 218 11.46 -5.51 -8.49
C ALA A 218 12.20 -6.03 -7.23
N ALA A 219 12.19 -7.34 -6.97
CA ALA A 219 12.72 -7.92 -5.74
C ALA A 219 14.20 -7.61 -5.44
N SER A 220 14.99 -7.27 -6.45
CA SER A 220 16.38 -6.82 -6.26
C SER A 220 16.51 -5.54 -5.41
N LEU A 221 15.44 -4.75 -5.27
CA LEU A 221 15.38 -3.54 -4.46
C LEU A 221 14.99 -3.81 -2.99
N MET A 222 14.52 -5.01 -2.64
CA MET A 222 14.08 -5.33 -1.28
C MET A 222 15.16 -5.11 -0.20
N PRO A 223 16.46 -5.42 -0.43
CA PRO A 223 17.51 -5.09 0.55
C PRO A 223 17.68 -3.58 0.74
N ALA A 224 17.55 -2.80 -0.34
CA ALA A 224 17.63 -1.34 -0.25
C ALA A 224 16.42 -0.74 0.49
N ALA A 225 15.22 -1.27 0.26
CA ALA A 225 14.01 -0.90 1.00
C ALA A 225 14.16 -1.16 2.50
N ALA A 226 14.67 -2.35 2.87
CA ALA A 226 14.94 -2.69 4.27
C ALA A 226 15.97 -1.77 4.92
N ALA A 227 17.00 -1.34 4.19
CA ALA A 227 17.99 -0.38 4.68
C ALA A 227 17.37 1.02 4.87
N LEU A 228 16.60 1.50 3.89
CA LEU A 228 15.94 2.81 3.96
C LEU A 228 14.97 2.93 5.13
N ALA A 229 14.21 1.89 5.43
CA ALA A 229 13.31 1.83 6.58
C ALA A 229 13.99 2.11 7.93
N THR A 230 15.33 2.06 7.99
CA THR A 230 16.12 2.34 9.20
C THR A 230 17.02 3.58 9.09
N SER A 231 17.04 4.26 7.94
CA SER A 231 17.90 5.42 7.69
C SER A 231 17.14 6.75 7.54
N ILE A 232 15.84 6.75 7.88
CA ILE A 232 15.01 7.96 7.85
C ILE A 232 15.51 8.92 8.94
N VAL A 233 15.52 10.21 8.63
CA VAL A 233 15.86 11.31 9.55
C VAL A 233 14.58 12.04 9.93
N VAL A 234 14.44 12.39 11.21
CA VAL A 234 13.34 13.23 11.69
C VAL A 234 13.78 14.69 11.65
N LEU A 235 12.98 15.51 10.97
CA LEU A 235 13.21 16.95 10.86
C LEU A 235 12.66 17.66 12.10
N PRO A 236 13.28 18.78 12.53
CA PRO A 236 12.74 19.61 13.61
C PRO A 236 11.37 20.20 13.26
#